data_AF-A0A9D1VNH2-F1
#
_entry.id   AF-A0A9D1VNH2-F1
#
_cell.length_a   1.000
_cell.length_b   1.000
_cell.length_c   1.000
_cell.angle_alpha   90.00
_cell.angle_beta   90.00
_cell.angle_gamma   90.00
#
_symmetry.space_group_name_H-M   'P 1'
#
loop_
_entity.id
_entity.type
_entity.pdbx_description
1 polymer ?
#
loop_
_entity_poly.entity_id
_entity_poly.type
_entity_poly.pdbx_seq_one_letter_code
_entity_poly.pdbx_strand_id
1 'polypeptide(L)'
;MNIENFTVYQKTVPQRKAVFQEFPSSLHPDIREFLKLEGIPSLYSHQAEMFEKAREGKNVVITTSTASGKTLSFLLPVLQEILKNPLTRAVFVYPTKALASDQYRALQPVLEYFGNGRINAGVYDGDTMQAERS
;
A
#
# COMPACT_ATOMS: atom_id res chain seq x y z
N MET A 1 44.32 -11.36 12.48
CA MET A 1 44.29 -11.30 11.00
C MET A 1 43.18 -10.31 10.64
N ASN A 2 43.50 -9.12 10.13
CA ASN A 2 42.51 -8.07 9.88
C ASN A 2 41.77 -8.32 8.55
N ILE A 3 40.44 -8.35 8.59
CA ILE A 3 39.53 -8.67 7.47
C ILE A 3 39.57 -7.61 6.34
N GLU A 4 40.21 -6.45 6.59
CA GLU A 4 40.28 -5.32 5.65
C GLU A 4 41.00 -5.64 4.33
N ASN A 5 41.80 -6.71 4.25
CA ASN A 5 42.63 -7.03 3.08
C ASN A 5 41.97 -7.88 1.97
N PHE A 6 40.67 -8.19 2.06
CA PHE A 6 39.96 -8.99 1.02
C PHE A 6 38.84 -8.24 0.28
N THR A 7 38.62 -6.95 0.56
CA THR A 7 37.62 -6.16 -0.18
C THR A 7 38.16 -5.80 -1.57
N VAL A 8 37.61 -6.42 -2.62
CA VAL A 8 38.01 -6.13 -4.02
C VAL A 8 37.21 -4.99 -4.66
N TYR A 9 36.07 -4.62 -4.08
CA TYR A 9 35.21 -3.54 -4.58
C TYR A 9 34.35 -2.95 -3.48
N GLN A 10 34.26 -1.62 -3.46
CA GLN A 10 33.36 -0.87 -2.61
C GLN A 10 32.62 0.18 -3.45
N LYS A 11 31.31 0.29 -3.25
CA LYS A 11 30.47 1.30 -3.89
C LYS A 11 29.59 1.99 -2.87
N THR A 12 29.70 3.31 -2.81
CA THR A 12 28.76 4.16 -2.08
C THR A 12 27.66 4.61 -3.02
N VAL A 13 26.41 4.25 -2.72
CA VAL A 13 25.23 4.75 -3.45
C VAL A 13 24.81 6.08 -2.82
N PRO A 14 24.64 7.17 -3.59
CA PRO A 14 24.25 8.45 -3.04
C PRO A 14 22.83 8.37 -2.46
N GLN A 15 22.61 9.11 -1.37
CA GLN A 15 21.27 9.26 -0.80
C GLN A 15 20.34 9.93 -1.81
N ARG A 16 19.09 9.47 -1.86
CA ARG A 16 18.00 10.13 -2.61
C ARG A 16 17.03 10.76 -1.64
N LYS A 17 16.77 12.05 -1.80
CA LYS A 17 15.71 12.74 -1.04
C LYS A 17 14.34 12.30 -1.53
N ALA A 18 13.40 12.22 -0.60
CA ALA A 18 12.00 12.00 -0.91
C ALA A 18 11.44 13.14 -1.76
N VAL A 19 10.61 12.80 -2.74
CA VAL A 19 9.83 13.77 -3.52
C VAL A 19 8.36 13.55 -3.18
N PHE A 20 7.75 14.57 -2.58
CA PHE A 20 6.36 14.55 -2.12
C PHE A 20 5.45 15.32 -3.07
N GLN A 21 4.16 15.01 -3.02
CA GLN A 21 3.08 15.74 -3.66
C GLN A 21 1.94 15.92 -2.66
N GLU A 22 1.23 17.04 -2.80
CA GLU A 22 -0.02 17.28 -2.10
C GLU A 22 -1.03 16.17 -2.40
N PHE A 23 -2.00 16.00 -1.51
CA PHE A 23 -3.08 15.06 -1.77
C PHE A 23 -3.83 15.45 -3.05
N PRO A 24 -4.08 14.50 -3.97
CA PRO A 24 -4.91 14.75 -5.12
C PRO A 24 -6.27 15.34 -4.69
N SER A 25 -6.76 16.34 -5.42
CA SER A 25 -8.04 16.99 -5.11
C SER A 25 -9.22 16.01 -5.21
N SER A 26 -9.07 14.99 -6.04
CA SER A 26 -9.99 13.88 -6.28
C SER A 26 -9.97 12.80 -5.17
N LEU A 27 -8.98 12.83 -4.25
CA LEU A 27 -8.87 11.86 -3.16
C LEU A 27 -10.01 12.06 -2.15
N HIS A 28 -10.70 10.97 -1.82
CA HIS A 28 -11.83 10.98 -0.89
C HIS A 28 -11.46 11.67 0.43
N PRO A 29 -12.29 12.59 0.96
CA PRO A 29 -11.99 13.32 2.20
C PRO A 29 -11.64 12.42 3.38
N ASP A 30 -12.40 11.35 3.60
CA ASP A 30 -12.15 10.39 4.68
C ASP A 30 -10.79 9.67 4.55
N ILE A 31 -10.33 9.39 3.31
CA ILE A 31 -8.98 8.84 3.10
C ILE A 31 -7.94 9.90 3.47
N ARG A 32 -8.15 11.15 3.06
CA ARG A 32 -7.25 12.25 3.40
C ARG A 32 -7.15 12.45 4.92
N GLU A 33 -8.27 12.38 5.62
CA GLU A 33 -8.33 12.50 7.07
C GLU A 33 -7.61 11.34 7.75
N PHE A 34 -7.91 10.10 7.34
CA PHE A 34 -7.19 8.91 7.79
C PHE A 34 -5.67 9.04 7.64
N LEU A 35 -5.19 9.43 6.46
CA LEU A 35 -3.75 9.57 6.22
C LEU A 35 -3.11 10.63 7.13
N LYS A 36 -3.78 11.75 7.38
CA LYS A 36 -3.28 12.78 8.29
C LYS A 36 -3.20 12.26 9.73
N LEU A 37 -4.18 11.49 10.19
CA LEU A 37 -4.17 10.87 11.51
C LEU A 37 -3.04 9.84 11.64
N GLU A 38 -2.74 9.10 10.57
CA GLU A 38 -1.59 8.19 10.48
C GLU A 38 -0.24 8.90 10.33
N GLY A 39 -0.19 10.24 10.46
CA GLY A 39 1.04 11.01 10.36
C GLY A 39 1.60 11.13 8.94
N ILE A 40 0.76 10.93 7.92
CA ILE A 40 1.10 11.10 6.50
C ILE A 40 0.46 12.42 6.03
N PRO A 41 1.18 13.56 6.06
CA PRO A 41 0.61 14.85 5.66
C PRO A 41 0.58 15.06 4.14
N SER A 42 1.33 14.27 3.39
CA SER A 42 1.49 14.33 1.92
C SER A 42 1.88 12.96 1.37
N LEU A 43 1.63 12.72 0.09
CA LEU A 43 2.02 11.47 -0.57
C LEU A 43 3.42 11.57 -1.15
N TYR A 44 4.12 10.44 -1.27
CA TYR A 44 5.23 10.37 -2.20
C TYR A 44 4.70 10.56 -3.64
N SER A 45 5.48 11.21 -4.49
CA SER A 45 5.14 11.45 -5.90
C SER A 45 4.65 10.21 -6.64
N HIS A 46 5.28 9.05 -6.42
CA HIS A 46 4.87 7.80 -7.06
C HIS A 46 3.52 7.25 -6.55
N GLN A 47 3.13 7.55 -5.31
CA GLN A 47 1.82 7.16 -4.77
C GLN A 47 0.72 8.02 -5.40
N ALA A 48 0.93 9.33 -5.49
CA ALA A 48 0.00 10.25 -6.13
C ALA A 48 -0.14 9.96 -7.64
N GLU A 49 0.97 9.69 -8.33
CA GLU A 49 0.95 9.30 -9.75
C GLU A 49 0.20 7.97 -9.97
N MET A 50 0.44 6.97 -9.12
CA MET A 50 -0.28 5.69 -9.21
C MET A 50 -1.77 5.88 -8.97
N PHE A 51 -2.15 6.71 -7.98
CA PHE A 51 -3.53 7.02 -7.68
C PHE A 51 -4.26 7.62 -8.89
N GLU A 52 -3.71 8.67 -9.50
CA GLU A 52 -4.34 9.32 -10.66
C GLU A 52 -4.44 8.39 -11.87
N LYS A 53 -3.38 7.64 -12.21
CA LYS A 53 -3.44 6.68 -13.32
C LYS A 53 -4.46 5.57 -13.09
N ALA A 54 -4.53 5.03 -11.87
CA ALA A 54 -5.51 4.00 -11.54
C ALA A 54 -6.95 4.55 -11.59
N ARG A 55 -7.18 5.78 -11.12
CA ARG A 55 -8.47 6.48 -11.21
C ARG A 55 -8.92 6.70 -12.67
N GLU A 56 -7.98 6.88 -13.59
CA GLU A 56 -8.24 6.94 -15.03
C GLU A 56 -8.52 5.56 -15.68
N GLY A 57 -8.56 4.49 -14.89
CA GLY A 57 -8.79 3.12 -15.38
C GLY A 57 -7.59 2.48 -16.05
N LYS A 58 -6.36 3.00 -15.83
CA LYS A 58 -5.14 2.45 -16.42
C LYS A 58 -4.58 1.31 -15.58
N ASN A 59 -4.01 0.32 -16.24
CA ASN A 59 -3.16 -0.69 -15.60
C ASN A 59 -1.79 -0.07 -15.30
N VAL A 60 -1.33 -0.18 -14.05
CA VAL A 60 -0.11 0.48 -13.58
C VAL A 60 0.84 -0.54 -12.95
N VAL A 61 2.12 -0.41 -13.27
CA VAL A 61 3.21 -1.14 -12.60
C VAL A 61 4.07 -0.14 -11.86
N ILE A 62 4.34 -0.39 -10.58
CA ILE A 62 5.21 0.44 -9.74
C ILE A 62 6.56 -0.24 -9.50
N THR A 63 7.64 0.45 -9.83
CA THR A 63 9.02 -0.04 -9.64
C THR A 63 9.76 0.83 -8.62
N THR A 64 9.62 0.49 -7.34
CA THR A 64 10.28 1.22 -6.25
C THR A 64 10.96 0.27 -5.27
N SER A 65 11.98 0.77 -4.55
CA SER A 65 12.73 0.00 -3.56
C SER A 65 11.83 -0.51 -2.43
N THR A 66 12.27 -1.52 -1.69
CA THR A 66 11.64 -1.91 -0.41
C THR A 66 11.53 -0.70 0.54
N ALA A 67 10.52 -0.72 1.42
CA ALA A 67 10.23 0.36 2.37
C ALA A 67 9.93 1.76 1.77
N SER A 68 9.63 1.87 0.47
CA SER A 68 9.30 3.14 -0.18
C SER A 68 7.82 3.54 -0.12
N GLY A 69 6.96 2.75 0.54
CA GLY A 69 5.52 3.03 0.60
C GLY A 69 4.70 2.44 -0.56
N LYS A 70 5.15 1.33 -1.15
CA LYS A 70 4.43 0.61 -2.22
C LYS A 70 3.02 0.18 -1.82
N THR A 71 2.84 -0.30 -0.59
CA THR A 71 1.54 -0.78 -0.11
C THR A 71 0.48 0.29 -0.23
N LEU A 72 0.78 1.51 0.21
CA LEU A 72 -0.14 2.63 0.08
C LEU A 72 -0.44 2.97 -1.39
N SER A 73 0.52 2.82 -2.29
CA SER A 73 0.36 3.17 -3.71
C SER A 73 -0.76 2.37 -4.39
N PHE A 74 -0.84 1.06 -4.15
CA PHE A 74 -1.91 0.22 -4.71
C PHE A 74 -3.17 0.20 -3.85
N LEU A 75 -3.07 0.57 -2.57
CA LEU A 75 -4.21 0.57 -1.66
C LEU A 75 -5.12 1.80 -1.86
N LEU A 76 -4.54 2.98 -2.08
CA LEU A 76 -5.31 4.22 -2.25
C LEU A 76 -6.40 4.14 -3.33
N PRO A 77 -6.13 3.65 -4.56
CA PRO A 77 -7.16 3.47 -5.58
C PRO A 77 -8.28 2.52 -5.14
N VAL A 78 -7.93 1.46 -4.41
CA VAL A 78 -8.90 0.47 -3.93
C VAL A 78 -9.83 1.07 -2.87
N LEU A 79 -9.27 1.77 -1.88
CA LEU A 79 -10.07 2.47 -0.87
C LEU A 79 -10.98 3.52 -1.51
N GLN A 80 -10.46 4.27 -2.48
CA GLN A 80 -11.22 5.28 -3.22
C GLN A 80 -12.44 4.70 -3.92
N GLU A 81 -12.29 3.57 -4.61
CA GLU A 81 -13.40 2.93 -5.32
C GLU A 81 -14.38 2.20 -4.40
N ILE A 82 -13.92 1.64 -3.27
CA ILE A 82 -14.80 1.05 -2.26
C ILE A 82 -15.64 2.12 -1.56
N LEU A 83 -15.05 3.25 -1.18
CA LEU A 83 -15.78 4.34 -0.52
C LEU A 83 -16.76 5.03 -1.47
N LYS A 84 -16.46 5.06 -2.77
CA LYS A 84 -17.38 5.57 -3.79
C LYS A 84 -18.51 4.58 -4.11
N ASN A 85 -18.21 3.29 -4.18
CA ASN A 85 -19.17 2.23 -4.43
C ASN A 85 -18.93 1.06 -3.45
N PRO A 86 -19.77 0.91 -2.42
CA PRO A 86 -19.63 -0.16 -1.41
C PRO A 86 -19.73 -1.59 -1.97
N LEU A 87 -20.21 -1.78 -3.21
CA LEU A 87 -20.23 -3.08 -3.89
C LEU A 87 -18.90 -3.43 -4.56
N THR A 88 -17.96 -2.48 -4.66
CA THR A 88 -16.62 -2.73 -5.20
C THR A 88 -15.89 -3.79 -4.38
N ARG A 89 -15.17 -4.67 -5.07
CA ARG A 89 -14.30 -5.69 -4.47
C ARG A 89 -12.93 -5.61 -5.13
N ALA A 90 -11.89 -5.92 -4.37
CA ALA A 90 -10.52 -5.99 -4.85
C ALA A 90 -9.86 -7.29 -4.39
N VAL A 91 -8.95 -7.81 -5.21
CA VAL A 91 -8.16 -9.00 -4.89
C VAL A 91 -6.69 -8.58 -4.85
N PHE A 92 -6.04 -8.84 -3.73
CA PHE A 92 -4.59 -8.71 -3.59
C PHE A 92 -3.95 -10.09 -3.68
N VAL A 93 -3.05 -10.25 -4.65
CA VAL A 93 -2.33 -11.51 -4.87
C VAL A 93 -0.90 -11.34 -4.39
N TYR A 94 -0.47 -12.21 -3.48
CA TYR A 94 0.88 -12.22 -2.95
C TYR A 94 1.55 -13.58 -3.23
N PRO A 95 2.88 -13.60 -3.44
CA PRO A 95 3.61 -14.83 -3.74
C PRO A 95 3.67 -15.83 -2.58
N THR A 96 3.43 -15.41 -1.33
CA THR A 96 3.50 -16.27 -0.14
C THR A 96 2.41 -15.95 0.86
N LYS A 97 1.97 -16.97 1.63
CA LYS A 97 1.01 -16.81 2.74
C LYS A 97 1.53 -15.83 3.80
N ALA A 98 2.81 -15.92 4.15
CA ALA A 98 3.44 -15.03 5.12
C ALA A 98 3.32 -13.56 4.69
N LEU A 99 3.61 -13.26 3.42
CA LEU A 99 3.48 -11.89 2.91
C LEU A 99 2.02 -11.45 2.87
N ALA A 100 1.07 -12.32 2.48
CA ALA A 100 -0.36 -11.99 2.54
C ALA A 100 -0.80 -11.65 3.97
N SER A 101 -0.36 -12.43 4.97
CA SER A 101 -0.64 -12.18 6.39
C SER A 101 -0.05 -10.85 6.86
N ASP A 102 1.20 -10.54 6.50
CA ASP A 102 1.83 -9.26 6.86
C ASP A 102 1.12 -8.07 6.22
N GLN A 103 0.66 -8.19 4.98
CA GLN A 103 -0.10 -7.14 4.32
C GLN A 103 -1.51 -6.98 4.92
N TYR A 104 -2.16 -8.07 5.32
CA TYR A 104 -3.43 -8.03 6.04
C TYR A 104 -3.29 -7.35 7.42
N ARG A 105 -2.19 -7.57 8.13
CA ARG A 105 -1.87 -6.83 9.36
C ARG A 105 -1.67 -5.34 9.09
N ALA A 106 -0.97 -4.99 8.01
CA ALA A 106 -0.79 -3.60 7.60
C ALA A 106 -2.10 -2.89 7.21
N LEU A 107 -3.16 -3.65 6.89
CA LEU A 107 -4.50 -3.12 6.64
C LEU A 107 -5.33 -2.89 7.91
N GLN A 108 -4.96 -3.43 9.06
CA GLN A 108 -5.78 -3.31 10.28
C GLN A 108 -6.12 -1.86 10.65
N PRO A 109 -5.19 -0.88 10.61
CA PRO A 109 -5.53 0.51 10.92
C PRO A 109 -6.62 1.09 9.99
N VAL A 110 -6.62 0.67 8.72
CA VAL A 110 -7.66 1.05 7.75
C VAL A 110 -8.99 0.43 8.14
N LEU A 111 -9.02 -0.87 8.45
CA LEU A 111 -10.24 -1.57 8.84
C LEU A 111 -10.83 -1.00 10.13
N GLU A 112 -9.99 -0.69 11.11
CA GLU A 112 -10.37 -0.08 12.38
C GLU A 112 -10.94 1.34 12.17
N TYR A 113 -10.29 2.17 11.36
CA TYR A 113 -10.74 3.54 11.11
C TYR A 113 -12.06 3.61 10.34
N PHE A 114 -12.20 2.84 9.25
CA PHE A 114 -13.39 2.89 8.41
C PHE A 114 -14.55 2.01 8.93
N GLY A 115 -14.22 0.96 9.70
CA GLY A 115 -15.18 0.05 10.31
C GLY A 115 -15.79 -0.98 9.36
N ASN A 116 -16.30 -2.08 9.94
CA ASN A 116 -16.83 -3.26 9.24
C ASN A 116 -18.05 -2.99 8.33
N GLY A 117 -18.64 -1.79 8.37
CA GLY A 117 -19.73 -1.38 7.48
C GLY A 117 -19.26 -0.72 6.18
N ARG A 118 -17.99 -0.27 6.11
CA ARG A 118 -17.47 0.50 4.99
C ARG A 118 -16.35 -0.21 4.26
N ILE A 119 -15.40 -0.77 4.99
CA ILE A 119 -14.25 -1.48 4.42
C ILE A 119 -14.04 -2.78 5.19
N ASN A 120 -14.05 -3.89 4.46
CA ASN A 120 -13.77 -5.22 4.98
C ASN A 120 -12.67 -5.86 4.15
N ALA A 121 -11.82 -6.64 4.81
CA ALA A 121 -10.81 -7.45 4.15
C ALA A 121 -10.71 -8.81 4.86
N GLY A 122 -10.21 -9.81 4.14
CA GLY A 122 -9.91 -11.13 4.68
C GLY A 122 -8.77 -11.76 3.90
N VAL A 123 -8.15 -12.79 4.48
CA VAL A 123 -7.13 -13.60 3.82
C VAL A 123 -7.77 -14.92 3.40
N TYR A 124 -7.65 -15.24 2.12
CA TYR A 124 -8.13 -16.49 1.55
C TYR A 124 -6.94 -17.32 1.06
N ASP A 125 -6.53 -18.31 1.84
CA ASP A 125 -5.47 -19.24 1.49
C ASP A 125 -5.76 -20.68 1.99
N GLY A 126 -4.76 -21.55 1.91
CA GLY A 126 -4.87 -22.95 2.34
C GLY A 126 -5.20 -23.13 3.82
N ASP A 127 -4.90 -22.16 4.67
CA ASP A 127 -5.07 -22.20 6.13
C ASP A 127 -6.41 -21.58 6.58
N THR A 128 -7.09 -20.81 5.71
CA THR A 128 -8.43 -20.26 5.98
C THR A 128 -9.42 -21.40 6.29
N MET A 129 -10.10 -21.33 7.44
CA MET A 129 -11.02 -22.40 7.86
C MET A 129 -12.19 -22.51 6.87
N GLN A 130 -12.72 -23.72 6.68
CA GLN A 130 -13.80 -23.93 5.71
C GLN A 130 -15.05 -23.08 6.01
N ALA A 131 -15.33 -22.81 7.28
CA ALA A 131 -16.42 -21.93 7.73
C ALA A 131 -16.19 -20.45 7.40
N GLU A 132 -14.94 -20.03 7.14
CA GLU A 132 -14.58 -18.67 6.75
C GLU A 132 -14.54 -18.50 5.21
N ARG A 133 -14.73 -19.61 4.46
CA ARG A 133 -14.73 -19.63 2.98
C ARG A 133 -16.13 -19.50 2.36
N SER A 134 -17.18 -19.54 3.17
CA SER A 134 -18.60 -19.62 2.76
C SER A 134 -19.40 -18.38 3.16
#